data_AF-A0AAD4WRF4-F1
#
_entry.id   AF-A0AAD4WRF4-F1
#
_cell.length_a   1.000
_cell.length_b   1.000
_cell.length_c   1.000
_cell.angle_alpha   90.00
_cell.angle_beta   90.00
_cell.angle_gamma   90.00
#
_symmetry.space_group_name_H-M   'P 1'
#
loop_
_entity.id
_entity.type
_entity.pdbx_description
1 polymer ?
#
loop_
_entity_poly.entity_id
_entity_poly.type
_entity_poly.pdbx_seq_one_letter_code
_entity_poly.pdbx_strand_id
1 'polypeptide(L)'
;MEEPRRTVLAYYKDAPQHIKRLVDECFVEMDLDGNDRVSRQEFLAYIEMHEDCKHLSTCSFFNELKKGEKEGLYFMDVVLLVYLIYSGKPFCNGHCGSFIKGTYFTCVHGQCSKVLSILARTIS
;
A
#
# COMPACT_ATOMS: atom_id res chain seq x y z
N MET A 1 2.04 1.14 -8.94
CA MET A 1 1.47 2.13 -8.00
C MET A 1 0.19 2.80 -8.51
N GLU A 2 0.07 3.22 -9.78
CA GLU A 2 -1.19 3.83 -10.26
C GLU A 2 -2.42 2.89 -10.24
N GLU A 3 -2.25 1.62 -10.61
CA GLU A 3 -3.33 0.62 -10.55
C GLU A 3 -3.83 0.36 -9.11
N PRO A 4 -2.95 0.04 -8.13
CA PRO A 4 -3.33 -0.01 -6.72
C PRO A 4 -4.02 1.27 -6.23
N ARG A 5 -3.51 2.46 -6.60
CA ARG A 5 -4.13 3.74 -6.22
C ARG A 5 -5.58 3.87 -6.69
N ARG A 6 -5.85 3.53 -7.97
CA ARG A 6 -7.22 3.55 -8.52
C ARG A 6 -8.14 2.56 -7.81
N THR A 7 -7.61 1.37 -7.52
CA THR A 7 -8.33 0.32 -6.81
C THR A 7 -8.70 0.79 -5.40
N VAL A 8 -7.70 1.21 -4.62
CA VAL A 8 -7.90 1.71 -3.26
C VAL A 8 -8.87 2.89 -3.22
N LEU A 9 -8.78 3.82 -4.17
CA LEU A 9 -9.72 4.94 -4.25
C LEU A 9 -11.17 4.45 -4.40
N ALA A 10 -11.42 3.45 -5.26
CA ALA A 10 -12.74 2.88 -5.44
C ALA A 10 -13.23 2.15 -4.17
N TYR A 11 -12.40 1.28 -3.61
CA TYR A 11 -12.73 0.53 -2.38
C TYR A 11 -12.97 1.46 -1.19
N TYR A 12 -12.13 2.48 -1.01
CA TYR A 12 -12.22 3.39 0.13
C TYR A 12 -13.46 4.28 0.07
N LYS A 13 -13.85 4.71 -1.14
CA LYS A 13 -15.05 5.53 -1.34
C LYS A 13 -16.28 4.85 -0.74
N ASP A 14 -16.45 3.56 -1.04
CA ASP A 14 -17.58 2.73 -0.63
C ASP A 14 -17.30 1.92 0.64
N ALA A 15 -16.17 2.16 1.31
CA ALA A 15 -15.78 1.41 2.50
C ALA A 15 -16.75 1.66 3.67
N PRO A 16 -17.06 0.60 4.45
CA PRO A 16 -17.81 0.75 5.69
C PRO A 16 -17.14 1.74 6.65
N GLN A 17 -17.94 2.40 7.49
CA GLN A 17 -17.43 3.44 8.39
C GLN A 17 -16.37 2.95 9.38
N HIS A 18 -16.41 1.69 9.80
CA HIS A 18 -15.37 1.12 10.66
C HIS A 18 -14.00 1.02 9.96
N ILE A 19 -13.98 0.75 8.65
CA ILE A 19 -12.74 0.75 7.86
C ILE A 19 -12.18 2.18 7.73
N LYS A 20 -13.06 3.16 7.50
CA LYS A 20 -12.66 4.57 7.43
C LYS A 20 -12.03 5.03 8.75
N ARG A 21 -12.67 4.72 9.88
CA ARG A 21 -12.13 4.99 11.22
C ARG A 21 -10.79 4.33 11.47
N LEU A 22 -10.62 3.05 11.07
CA LEU A 22 -9.35 2.36 11.21
C LEU A 22 -8.23 3.08 10.43
N VAL A 23 -8.51 3.56 9.23
CA VAL A 23 -7.52 4.33 8.45
C VAL A 23 -7.23 5.68 9.08
N ASP A 24 -8.25 6.37 9.60
CA ASP A 24 -8.09 7.63 10.33
C ASP A 24 -7.21 7.43 11.58
N GLU A 25 -7.46 6.38 12.36
CA GLU A 25 -6.66 5.99 13.54
C GLU A 25 -5.21 5.71 13.15
N CYS A 26 -4.97 4.91 12.11
CA CYS A 26 -3.61 4.68 11.60
C CYS A 26 -2.94 5.98 11.13
N PHE A 27 -3.67 6.87 10.46
CA PHE A 27 -3.10 8.15 10.00
C PHE A 27 -2.65 9.01 11.18
N VAL A 28 -3.50 9.14 12.21
CA VAL A 28 -3.21 9.91 13.42
C VAL A 28 -2.05 9.29 14.22
N GLU A 29 -1.97 7.96 14.28
CA GLU A 29 -0.87 7.27 14.95
C GLU A 29 0.48 7.49 14.24
N MET A 30 0.45 7.60 12.91
CA MET A 30 1.64 7.89 12.11
C MET A 30 2.06 9.36 12.14
N ASP A 31 1.12 10.30 12.07
CA ASP A 31 1.36 11.75 12.03
C ASP A 31 1.65 12.32 13.43
N LEU A 32 2.89 12.11 13.90
CA LEU A 32 3.29 12.42 15.28
C LEU A 32 3.38 13.92 15.56
N ASP A 33 3.79 14.71 14.56
CA ASP A 33 3.88 16.17 14.70
C ASP A 33 2.56 16.89 14.35
N GLY A 34 1.56 16.17 13.84
CA GLY A 34 0.21 16.65 13.58
C GLY A 34 0.15 17.65 12.43
N ASN A 35 1.02 17.51 11.44
CA ASN A 35 1.15 18.45 10.33
C ASN A 35 0.35 18.05 9.07
N ASP A 36 -0.58 17.10 9.23
CA ASP A 36 -1.45 16.51 8.21
C ASP A 36 -0.70 15.74 7.10
N ARG A 37 0.51 15.28 7.37
CA ARG A 37 1.29 14.41 6.47
C ARG A 37 2.30 13.56 7.24
N VAL A 38 2.46 12.32 6.79
CA VAL A 38 3.45 11.43 7.39
C VAL A 38 4.80 11.64 6.70
N SER A 39 5.78 12.12 7.46
CA SER A 39 7.18 12.19 7.02
C SER A 39 7.80 10.80 6.92
N ARG A 40 8.95 10.71 6.25
CA ARG A 40 9.70 9.45 6.18
C ARG A 40 10.11 8.93 7.56
N GLN A 41 10.48 9.84 8.48
CA GLN A 41 10.92 9.45 9.82
C GLN A 41 9.76 8.85 10.63
N GLU A 42 8.60 9.50 10.59
CA GLU A 42 7.36 9.00 11.20
C GLU A 42 6.94 7.65 10.60
N PHE A 43 6.97 7.53 9.27
CA PHE A 43 6.71 6.27 8.59
C PHE A 43 7.63 5.15 9.08
N LEU A 44 8.94 5.40 9.15
CA LEU A 44 9.90 4.39 9.60
C LEU A 44 9.67 4.01 11.06
N ALA A 45 9.45 4.99 11.93
CA ALA A 45 9.16 4.75 13.35
C ALA A 45 7.90 3.88 13.53
N TYR A 46 6.82 4.21 12.81
CA TYR A 46 5.59 3.43 12.84
C TYR A 46 5.84 1.98 12.35
N ILE A 47 6.50 1.80 11.20
CA ILE A 47 6.76 0.46 10.66
C ILE A 47 7.68 -0.36 11.57
N GLU A 48 8.64 0.26 12.24
CA GLU A 48 9.53 -0.42 13.20
C GLU A 48 8.78 -0.95 14.43
N MET A 49 7.68 -0.31 14.84
CA MET A 49 6.81 -0.78 15.92
C MET A 49 6.03 -2.04 15.54
N HIS A 50 5.86 -2.32 14.24
CA HIS A 50 5.12 -3.47 13.73
C HIS A 50 6.07 -4.52 13.14
N GLU A 51 6.36 -5.57 13.91
CA GLU A 51 7.34 -6.60 13.53
C GLU A 51 7.05 -7.25 12.16
N ASP A 52 5.78 -7.52 11.86
CA ASP A 52 5.36 -8.10 10.58
C ASP A 52 5.57 -7.16 9.39
N CYS A 53 5.70 -5.85 9.65
CA CYS A 53 5.83 -4.81 8.64
C CYS A 53 7.28 -4.35 8.42
N LYS A 54 8.26 -4.82 9.21
CA LYS A 54 9.67 -4.37 9.12
C LYS A 54 10.25 -4.41 7.71
N HIS A 55 9.83 -5.35 6.88
CA HIS A 55 10.28 -5.47 5.49
C HIS A 55 9.83 -4.28 4.59
N LEU A 56 8.89 -3.45 5.05
CA LEU A 56 8.41 -2.23 4.39
C LEU A 56 9.25 -0.99 4.73
N SER A 57 10.16 -1.04 5.70
CA SER A 57 10.93 0.12 6.19
C SER A 57 12.02 0.63 5.23
N THR A 58 11.82 0.48 3.93
CA THR A 58 12.79 0.90 2.91
C THR A 58 12.45 2.28 2.35
N CYS A 59 13.48 3.11 2.13
CA CYS A 59 13.32 4.40 1.44
C CYS A 59 12.67 4.25 0.06
N SER A 60 12.94 3.14 -0.64
CA SER A 60 12.37 2.83 -1.95
C SER A 60 10.84 2.66 -1.86
N PHE A 61 10.35 1.88 -0.90
CA PHE A 61 8.93 1.66 -0.71
C PHE A 61 8.19 2.93 -0.29
N PHE A 62 8.77 3.72 0.62
CA PHE A 62 8.23 5.04 0.98
C PHE A 62 8.06 5.95 -0.25
N ASN A 63 9.08 6.03 -1.10
CA ASN A 63 9.03 6.83 -2.32
C ASN A 63 8.03 6.30 -3.36
N GLU A 64 7.82 4.98 -3.42
CA GLU A 64 6.80 4.37 -4.30
C GLU A 64 5.37 4.70 -3.82
N LEU A 65 5.13 4.68 -2.50
CA LEU A 65 3.86 5.11 -1.89
C LEU A 65 3.60 6.58 -2.15
N LYS A 66 4.62 7.41 -1.95
CA LYS A 66 4.55 8.86 -2.14
C LYS A 66 4.27 9.20 -3.60
N LYS A 67 3.07 9.72 -3.87
CA LYS A 67 2.70 10.10 -5.24
C LYS A 67 3.41 11.39 -5.67
N GLY A 68 4.45 11.28 -6.49
CA GLY A 68 5.17 12.42 -7.07
C GLY A 68 6.11 13.09 -6.06
N GLU A 69 6.44 14.37 -6.30
CA GLU A 69 7.39 15.16 -5.48
C GLU A 69 6.71 15.81 -4.26
N LYS A 70 5.89 15.04 -3.56
CA LYS A 70 5.28 15.45 -2.30
C LYS A 70 6.32 15.48 -1.17
N GLU A 71 6.04 16.24 -0.12
CA GLU A 71 6.91 16.31 1.07
C GLU A 71 6.76 15.07 1.99
N GLY A 72 5.63 14.37 1.91
CA GLY A 72 5.33 13.18 2.70
C GLY A 72 4.18 12.35 2.14
N LEU A 73 3.72 11.39 2.92
CA LEU A 73 2.51 10.62 2.61
C LEU A 73 1.29 11.39 3.13
N TYR A 74 0.37 11.70 2.23
CA TYR A 74 -0.90 12.28 2.62
C TYR A 74 -1.91 11.18 2.89
N PHE A 75 -3.06 11.54 3.43
CA PHE A 75 -4.12 10.60 3.80
C PHE A 75 -4.36 9.47 2.79
N MET A 76 -4.56 9.77 1.50
CA MET A 76 -4.78 8.74 0.47
C MET A 76 -3.57 7.84 0.20
N ASP A 77 -2.35 8.33 0.45
CA ASP A 77 -1.14 7.51 0.38
C ASP A 77 -1.08 6.53 1.58
N VAL A 78 -1.58 6.93 2.75
CA VAL A 78 -1.73 6.06 3.94
C VAL A 78 -2.86 5.05 3.77
N VAL A 79 -4.00 5.43 3.17
CA VAL A 79 -5.07 4.48 2.80
C VAL A 79 -4.50 3.35 1.91
N LEU A 80 -3.61 3.71 0.97
CA LEU A 80 -2.93 2.72 0.12
C LEU A 80 -1.99 1.82 0.92
N LEU A 81 -1.22 2.37 1.86
CA LEU A 81 -0.37 1.59 2.77
C LEU A 81 -1.19 0.57 3.57
N VAL A 82 -2.27 1.02 4.23
CA VAL A 82 -3.17 0.17 5.01
C VAL A 82 -3.74 -0.94 4.12
N TYR A 83 -4.25 -0.59 2.93
CA TYR A 83 -4.74 -1.60 1.99
C TYR A 83 -3.68 -2.64 1.62
N LEU A 84 -2.43 -2.24 1.36
CA LEU A 84 -1.34 -3.16 1.00
C LEU A 84 -0.99 -4.10 2.15
N ILE A 85 -0.93 -3.60 3.39
CA ILE A 85 -0.67 -4.40 4.59
C ILE A 85 -1.79 -5.41 4.80
N TYR A 86 -3.04 -4.96 4.90
CA TYR A 86 -4.18 -5.83 5.22
C TYR A 86 -4.54 -6.82 4.10
N SER A 87 -4.29 -6.47 2.84
CA SER A 87 -4.49 -7.41 1.74
C SER A 87 -3.36 -8.46 1.63
N GLY A 88 -2.27 -8.30 2.39
CA GLY A 88 -1.09 -9.16 2.30
C GLY A 88 -0.34 -9.03 0.96
N LYS A 89 -0.50 -7.89 0.27
CA LYS A 89 0.00 -7.67 -1.10
C LYS A 89 1.19 -6.68 -1.27
N PRO A 90 2.12 -6.47 -0.32
CA PRO A 90 3.29 -5.69 -0.68
C PRO A 90 4.31 -6.54 -1.45
N PHE A 91 4.52 -7.81 -1.08
CA PHE A 91 5.58 -8.64 -1.66
C PHE A 91 5.11 -10.04 -2.06
N CYS A 92 5.79 -10.62 -3.06
CA CYS A 92 5.62 -12.02 -3.44
C CYS A 92 5.99 -12.93 -2.25
N ASN A 93 5.02 -13.68 -1.73
CA ASN A 93 5.22 -14.71 -0.69
C ASN A 93 5.93 -15.99 -1.22
N GLY A 94 6.29 -16.04 -2.50
CA GLY A 94 7.18 -17.06 -3.06
C GLY A 94 8.65 -16.66 -2.97
N HIS A 95 9.54 -17.40 -3.65
CA HIS A 95 11.00 -17.14 -3.63
C HIS A 95 11.45 -15.78 -4.17
N CYS A 96 10.56 -15.01 -4.80
CA CYS A 96 10.91 -13.75 -5.47
C CYS A 96 11.18 -12.60 -4.51
N GLY A 97 10.53 -12.55 -3.34
CA GLY A 97 10.61 -11.42 -2.40
C GLY A 97 10.35 -10.04 -3.05
N SER A 98 9.73 -10.01 -4.23
CA SER A 98 9.66 -8.83 -5.09
C SER A 98 8.40 -8.02 -4.79
N PHE A 99 8.54 -6.69 -4.82
CA PHE A 99 7.43 -5.77 -4.59
C PHE A 99 6.39 -5.85 -5.71
N ILE A 100 5.13 -6.13 -5.37
CA ILE A 100 4.05 -6.32 -6.34
C ILE A 100 3.39 -4.97 -6.63
N LYS A 101 3.79 -4.37 -7.75
CA LYS A 101 3.32 -3.03 -8.15
C LYS A 101 1.92 -3.01 -8.81
N GLY A 102 1.38 -4.16 -9.18
CA GLY A 102 0.11 -4.33 -9.91
C GLY A 102 -0.96 -5.05 -9.08
N THR A 103 -2.23 -4.93 -9.46
CA THR A 103 -3.35 -5.51 -8.70
C THR A 103 -3.46 -7.02 -8.82
N TYR A 104 -2.93 -7.56 -9.93
CA TYR A 104 -2.91 -8.98 -10.27
C TYR A 104 -1.49 -9.43 -10.60
N PHE A 105 -1.03 -10.48 -9.93
CA PHE A 105 0.25 -11.10 -10.16
C PHE A 105 0.09 -12.62 -10.02
N THR A 106 0.84 -13.36 -10.82
CA THR A 106 0.98 -14.81 -10.65
C THR A 106 2.46 -15.11 -10.52
N CYS A 107 2.82 -15.86 -9.48
CA CYS A 107 4.15 -16.44 -9.35
C CYS A 107 4.08 -17.86 -9.88
N VAL A 108 4.62 -18.10 -11.07
CA VAL A 108 4.72 -19.43 -11.68
C VAL A 108 6.20 -19.78 -11.75
N HIS A 109 6.61 -20.84 -11.06
CA HIS A 109 7.98 -21.37 -11.06
C HIS A 109 9.09 -20.33 -10.74
N GLY A 110 8.83 -19.38 -9.84
CA GLY A 110 9.84 -18.39 -9.41
C GLY A 110 9.98 -17.17 -10.32
N GLN A 111 9.14 -17.03 -11.35
CA GLN A 111 9.08 -15.82 -12.17
C GLN A 111 7.78 -15.06 -11.92
N CYS A 112 7.90 -13.81 -11.42
CA CYS A 112 6.77 -12.90 -11.27
C CYS A 112 6.47 -12.21 -12.59
N SER A 113 5.30 -12.48 -13.17
CA SER A 113 4.78 -11.75 -14.34
C SER A 113 3.51 -11.01 -13.94
N LYS A 114 3.37 -9.76 -14.42
CA LYS A 114 2.09 -9.04 -14.36
C LYS A 114 1.08 -9.83 -15.17
N VAL A 115 -0.10 -10.10 -14.59
CA VAL A 115 -1.21 -10.67 -15.38
C VAL A 115 -1.72 -9.55 -16.28
N LEU A 116 -1.20 -9.49 -17.51
CA LEU A 116 -1.76 -8.66 -18.56
C LEU A 116 -3.09 -9.32 -18.98
N SER A 117 -4.18 -8.96 -18.30
CA SER A 117 -5.56 -9.11 -18.77
C SER A 117 -5.91 -10.40 -19.55
N ILE A 118 -6.44 -11.41 -18.85
CA ILE A 118 -7.36 -12.40 -19.43
C ILE A 118 -8.77 -12.25 -18.81
N LEU A 119 -9.16 -11.03 -18.42
CA LEU A 119 -10.52 -10.73 -17.97
C LEU A 119 -11.12 -9.52 -18.69
N ALA A 120 -10.87 -9.45 -20.02
CA ALA A 120 -11.73 -8.72 -20.95
C ALA A 120 -12.71 -9.67 -21.68
N ARG A 121 -12.90 -10.90 -21.18
CA ARG A 121 -13.94 -11.81 -21.65
C ARG A 121 -14.59 -12.47 -20.45
N THR A 122 -15.92 -12.46 -20.43
CA THR A 122 -16.82 -13.14 -19.49
C THR A 122 -17.27 -12.33 -18.27
N ILE A 123 -17.78 -11.12 -18.49
CA ILE A 123 -19.08 -10.71 -17.92
C ILE A 123 -19.81 -9.90 -19.01
N SER A 124 -20.62 -10.61 -19.79
CA SER A 124 -21.84 -10.11 -20.45
C SER A 124 -22.92 -11.16 -20.28
#